data_AF-A0A6C0HB31-F1
#
_entry.id   AF-A0A6C0HB31-F1
#
_cell.length_a   1.000
_cell.length_b   1.000
_cell.length_c   1.000
_cell.angle_alpha   90.00
_cell.angle_beta   90.00
_cell.angle_gamma   90.00
#
_symmetry.space_group_name_H-M   'P 1'
#
loop_
_entity.id
_entity.type
_entity.pdbx_description
1 polymer ?
#
loop_
_entity_poly.entity_id
_entity_poly.type
_entity_poly.pdbx_seq_one_letter_code
_entity_poly.pdbx_strand_id
1 'polypeptide(L)'
;MVFIYVLQLEKDKYYIGKTNNPQFRLESHFNSNGSEWTKIYKPLRVLELRPNCDDYDEDKITRQYMDKYGISNVRGGSFVSIKLHKSEIDILKQMSNGTNNKCFICEKEGHFAKDCDDSDEKKSDKNNEKCNCPTCYFSPHRKIKCFLNNVILCDESEKNDTNFCFRCGREGHYVSSCYASKHIHGHSLKK
;
A
#
# COMPACT_ATOMS: atom_id res chain seq x y z
N MET A 1 -3.83 1.15 -35.46
CA MET A 1 -5.25 0.76 -35.33
C MET A 1 -5.28 -0.64 -34.76
N VAL A 2 -5.87 -0.81 -33.59
CA VAL A 2 -5.98 -2.10 -32.91
C VAL A 2 -7.45 -2.45 -32.69
N PHE A 3 -7.75 -3.73 -32.49
CA PHE A 3 -9.05 -4.20 -32.03
C PHE A 3 -8.98 -4.43 -30.54
N ILE A 4 -9.99 -3.96 -29.80
CA ILE A 4 -10.14 -4.28 -28.39
C ILE A 4 -11.30 -5.24 -28.25
N TYR A 5 -11.07 -6.34 -27.53
CA TYR A 5 -12.07 -7.36 -27.28
C TYR A 5 -12.28 -7.52 -25.78
N VAL A 6 -13.52 -7.84 -25.43
CA VAL A 6 -13.93 -8.14 -24.05
C VAL A 6 -14.48 -9.56 -24.01
N LEU A 7 -13.91 -10.38 -23.12
CA LEU A 7 -14.34 -11.75 -22.87
C LEU A 7 -15.08 -11.84 -21.55
N GLN A 8 -16.23 -12.52 -21.56
CA GLN A 8 -16.84 -13.05 -20.33
C GLN A 8 -16.22 -14.41 -20.04
N LEU A 9 -15.70 -14.57 -18.83
CA LEU A 9 -15.13 -15.81 -18.35
C LEU A 9 -16.05 -16.44 -17.29
N GLU A 10 -15.75 -17.66 -16.90
CA GLU A 10 -16.39 -18.32 -15.76
C GLU A 10 -16.31 -17.50 -14.47
N LYS A 11 -17.27 -17.72 -13.56
CA LYS A 11 -17.36 -17.05 -12.24
C LYS A 11 -17.49 -15.53 -12.32
N ASP A 12 -18.20 -15.04 -13.34
CA ASP A 12 -18.45 -13.62 -13.60
C ASP A 12 -17.16 -12.78 -13.63
N LYS A 13 -16.10 -13.36 -14.20
CA LYS A 13 -14.83 -12.67 -14.44
C LYS A 13 -14.79 -12.14 -15.86
N TYR A 14 -14.02 -11.08 -16.07
CA TYR A 14 -13.91 -10.41 -17.36
C TYR A 14 -12.44 -10.23 -17.74
N TYR A 15 -12.15 -10.36 -19.04
CA TYR A 15 -10.83 -10.09 -19.60
C TYR A 15 -10.94 -9.13 -20.77
N ILE A 16 -10.13 -8.07 -20.74
CA ILE A 16 -9.99 -7.10 -21.81
C ILE A 16 -8.62 -7.30 -22.43
N GLY A 17 -8.57 -7.34 -23.76
CA GLY A 17 -7.32 -7.43 -24.48
C GLY A 17 -7.38 -6.62 -25.77
N LYS A 18 -6.21 -6.16 -26.23
CA LYS A 18 -6.04 -5.66 -27.59
C LYS A 18 -5.39 -6.69 -28.52
N THR A 19 -5.68 -6.60 -29.80
CA THR A 19 -5.09 -7.44 -30.85
C THR A 19 -5.23 -6.79 -32.20
N ASN A 20 -4.33 -7.11 -33.13
CA ASN A 20 -4.46 -6.73 -34.54
C ASN A 20 -5.27 -7.77 -35.32
N ASN A 21 -5.34 -9.01 -34.81
CA ASN A 21 -5.99 -10.15 -35.45
C ASN A 21 -7.00 -10.78 -34.48
N PRO A 22 -8.24 -10.29 -34.43
CA PRO A 22 -9.23 -10.73 -33.45
C PRO A 22 -9.57 -12.21 -33.59
N GLN A 23 -9.77 -12.71 -34.81
CA GLN A 23 -10.18 -14.10 -35.02
C GLN A 23 -9.19 -15.11 -34.45
N PHE A 24 -7.91 -15.01 -34.84
CA PHE A 24 -6.84 -15.87 -34.33
C PHE A 24 -6.68 -15.75 -32.81
N ARG A 25 -6.74 -14.52 -32.28
CA ARG A 25 -6.53 -14.28 -30.85
C ARG A 25 -7.67 -14.86 -30.01
N LEU A 26 -8.91 -14.69 -30.46
CA LEU A 26 -10.09 -15.23 -29.80
C LEU A 26 -10.05 -16.76 -29.80
N GLU A 27 -9.82 -17.40 -30.95
CA GLU A 27 -9.66 -18.85 -31.05
C GLU A 27 -8.56 -19.38 -30.13
N SER A 28 -7.43 -18.69 -30.06
CA SER A 28 -6.33 -19.03 -29.15
C SER A 28 -6.74 -19.02 -27.67
N HIS A 29 -7.61 -18.09 -27.25
CA HIS A 29 -8.14 -18.06 -25.89
C HIS A 29 -9.07 -19.27 -25.61
N PHE A 30 -9.96 -19.62 -26.54
CA PHE A 30 -10.84 -20.79 -26.40
C PHE A 30 -10.05 -22.11 -26.42
N ASN A 31 -8.94 -22.16 -27.16
CA ASN A 31 -8.02 -23.30 -27.22
C ASN A 31 -6.98 -23.32 -26.06
N SER A 32 -7.21 -22.57 -24.97
CA SER A 32 -6.36 -22.54 -23.76
C SER A 32 -4.94 -21.96 -23.91
N ASN A 33 -4.62 -21.30 -25.03
CA ASN A 33 -3.35 -20.59 -25.25
C ASN A 33 -3.47 -19.07 -24.98
N GLY A 34 -4.35 -18.71 -24.04
CA GLY A 34 -4.61 -17.33 -23.64
C GLY A 34 -3.64 -16.75 -22.61
N SER A 35 -4.02 -15.60 -22.04
CA SER A 35 -3.37 -15.02 -20.86
C SER A 35 -3.56 -15.92 -19.63
N GLU A 36 -2.70 -15.77 -18.62
CA GLU A 36 -2.76 -16.55 -17.38
C GLU A 36 -4.16 -16.47 -16.73
N TRP A 37 -4.78 -15.29 -16.76
CA TRP A 37 -6.15 -15.09 -16.28
C TRP A 37 -7.19 -15.95 -17.02
N THR A 38 -7.11 -16.01 -18.36
CA THR A 38 -8.03 -16.83 -19.18
C THR A 38 -7.72 -18.33 -19.15
N LYS A 39 -6.54 -18.72 -18.65
CA LYS A 39 -6.22 -20.12 -18.33
C LYS A 39 -6.85 -20.55 -17.02
N ILE A 40 -6.91 -19.65 -16.03
CA ILE A 40 -7.55 -19.90 -14.74
C ILE A 40 -9.08 -19.89 -14.89
N TYR A 41 -9.63 -18.91 -15.61
CA TYR A 41 -11.06 -18.77 -15.85
C TYR A 41 -11.33 -18.92 -17.35
N LYS A 42 -11.99 -20.02 -17.73
CA LYS A 42 -12.21 -20.31 -19.16
C LYS A 42 -13.15 -19.26 -19.78
N PRO A 43 -12.88 -18.83 -21.02
CA PRO A 43 -13.77 -17.92 -21.73
C PRO A 43 -15.08 -18.61 -22.11
N LEU A 44 -16.20 -17.98 -21.76
CA LEU A 44 -17.54 -18.44 -22.11
C LEU A 44 -17.97 -17.86 -23.45
N ARG A 45 -17.79 -16.55 -23.64
CA ARG A 45 -18.17 -15.83 -24.86
C ARG A 45 -17.46 -14.50 -24.99
N VAL A 46 -17.45 -13.97 -26.21
CA VAL A 46 -17.04 -12.60 -26.51
C VAL A 46 -18.22 -11.68 -26.23
N LEU A 47 -18.04 -10.67 -25.38
CA LEU A 47 -19.06 -9.68 -25.06
C LEU A 47 -19.04 -8.52 -26.06
N GLU A 48 -17.84 -8.00 -26.31
CA GLU A 48 -17.65 -6.84 -27.17
C GLU A 48 -16.39 -7.01 -28.02
N LEU A 49 -16.45 -6.51 -29.25
CA LEU A 49 -15.31 -6.38 -30.14
C LEU A 49 -15.38 -4.98 -30.78
N ARG A 50 -14.46 -4.10 -30.39
CA ARG A 50 -14.39 -2.71 -30.85
C ARG A 50 -13.24 -2.56 -31.85
N PRO A 51 -13.53 -2.26 -33.13
CA PRO A 51 -12.51 -1.98 -34.13
C PRO A 51 -12.00 -0.54 -34.04
N ASN A 52 -10.87 -0.25 -34.69
CA ASN A 52 -10.31 1.10 -34.87
C ASN A 52 -9.98 1.83 -33.55
N CYS A 53 -9.59 1.10 -32.52
CA CYS A 53 -9.14 1.66 -31.25
C CYS A 53 -7.65 2.02 -31.28
N ASP A 54 -7.24 2.82 -30.29
CA ASP A 54 -5.84 3.07 -29.98
C ASP A 54 -5.31 2.18 -28.85
N ASP A 55 -4.02 2.30 -28.54
CA ASP A 55 -3.37 1.51 -27.49
C ASP A 55 -3.82 1.88 -26.07
N TYR A 56 -4.35 3.09 -25.86
CA TYR A 56 -4.79 3.62 -24.57
C TYR A 56 -6.22 3.21 -24.23
N ASP A 57 -7.03 2.92 -25.25
CA ASP A 57 -8.41 2.49 -25.11
C ASP A 57 -8.52 1.17 -24.31
N GLU A 58 -7.49 0.30 -24.34
CA GLU A 58 -7.48 -0.95 -23.58
C GLU A 58 -7.56 -0.69 -22.07
N ASP A 59 -6.71 0.20 -21.56
CA ASP A 59 -6.67 0.57 -20.14
C ASP A 59 -7.94 1.33 -19.75
N LYS A 60 -8.43 2.18 -20.65
CA LYS A 60 -9.70 2.92 -20.46
C LYS A 60 -10.89 1.97 -20.30
N ILE A 61 -11.05 1.00 -21.21
CA ILE A 61 -12.14 0.02 -21.17
C ILE A 61 -11.97 -0.90 -19.95
N THR A 62 -10.74 -1.32 -19.65
CA THR A 62 -10.46 -2.12 -18.45
C THR A 62 -10.96 -1.41 -17.19
N ARG A 63 -10.63 -0.13 -17.02
CA ARG A 63 -11.13 0.69 -15.89
C ARG A 63 -12.65 0.82 -15.87
N GLN A 64 -13.28 1.07 -17.02
CA GLN A 64 -14.75 1.13 -17.11
C GLN A 64 -15.41 -0.16 -16.63
N TYR A 65 -14.85 -1.32 -17.01
CA TYR A 65 -15.32 -2.61 -16.54
C TYR A 65 -15.02 -2.83 -15.06
N MET A 66 -13.87 -2.38 -14.55
CA MET A 66 -13.55 -2.44 -13.13
C MET A 66 -14.52 -1.63 -12.27
N ASP A 67 -14.95 -0.46 -12.73
CA ASP A 67 -15.96 0.35 -12.03
C ASP A 67 -17.33 -0.36 -12.00
N LYS A 68 -17.69 -1.06 -13.10
CA LYS A 68 -18.98 -1.73 -13.24
C LYS A 68 -19.06 -3.08 -12.50
N TYR A 69 -18.00 -3.88 -12.57
CA TYR A 69 -17.99 -5.27 -12.09
C TYR A 69 -17.07 -5.47 -10.88
N GLY A 70 -16.29 -4.47 -10.49
CA GLY A 70 -15.33 -4.53 -9.39
C GLY A 70 -13.90 -4.86 -9.85
N ILE A 71 -12.92 -4.20 -9.22
CA ILE A 71 -11.48 -4.32 -9.51
C ILE A 71 -10.98 -5.78 -9.42
N SER A 72 -11.58 -6.62 -8.57
CA SER A 72 -11.19 -8.03 -8.40
C SER A 72 -11.71 -8.97 -9.49
N ASN A 73 -12.65 -8.50 -10.32
CA ASN A 73 -13.34 -9.33 -11.31
C ASN A 73 -12.84 -9.11 -12.74
N VAL A 74 -12.01 -8.09 -12.96
CA VAL A 74 -11.62 -7.63 -14.29
C VAL A 74 -10.10 -7.57 -14.41
N ARG A 75 -9.56 -8.09 -15.52
CA ARG A 75 -8.13 -8.00 -15.87
C ARG A 75 -7.96 -7.59 -17.33
N GLY A 76 -6.90 -6.87 -17.63
CA GLY A 76 -6.61 -6.39 -18.98
C GLY A 76 -5.54 -5.30 -18.97
N GLY A 77 -4.97 -5.00 -20.13
CA GLY A 77 -3.96 -3.96 -20.31
C GLY A 77 -2.85 -4.00 -19.24
N SER A 78 -2.65 -2.87 -18.59
CA SER A 78 -1.67 -2.67 -17.51
C SER A 78 -1.95 -3.48 -16.24
N PHE A 79 -3.17 -4.00 -16.07
CA PHE A 79 -3.64 -4.71 -14.87
C PHE A 79 -3.89 -6.21 -15.14
N VAL A 80 -2.95 -6.87 -15.81
CA VAL A 80 -3.08 -8.30 -16.19
C VAL A 80 -2.74 -9.29 -15.06
N SER A 81 -2.00 -8.84 -14.05
CA SER A 81 -1.53 -9.67 -12.93
C SER A 81 -2.69 -10.37 -12.19
N ILE A 82 -2.54 -11.67 -11.91
CA ILE A 82 -3.57 -12.45 -11.19
C ILE A 82 -3.92 -11.77 -9.86
N LYS A 83 -2.89 -11.47 -9.07
CA LYS A 83 -2.99 -10.74 -7.81
C LYS A 83 -2.43 -9.34 -8.03
N LEU A 84 -3.28 -8.33 -7.86
CA LEU A 84 -2.87 -6.93 -7.87
C LEU A 84 -2.26 -6.57 -6.52
N HIS A 85 -1.22 -5.75 -6.53
CA HIS A 85 -0.64 -5.22 -5.32
C HIS A 85 -1.62 -4.26 -4.64
N LYS A 86 -1.54 -4.16 -3.30
CA LYS A 86 -2.43 -3.28 -2.55
C LYS A 86 -2.35 -1.83 -3.05
N SER A 87 -1.15 -1.35 -3.36
CA SER A 87 -0.95 -0.01 -3.93
C SER A 87 -1.67 0.21 -5.26
N GLU A 88 -1.69 -0.79 -6.15
CA GLU A 88 -2.39 -0.68 -7.44
C GLU A 88 -3.90 -0.61 -7.22
N ILE A 89 -4.42 -1.42 -6.29
CA ILE A 89 -5.83 -1.41 -5.91
C ILE A 89 -6.21 -0.03 -5.34
N ASP A 90 -5.36 0.53 -4.47
CA ASP A 90 -5.59 1.84 -3.85
C ASP A 90 -5.58 2.96 -4.91
N ILE A 91 -4.65 2.91 -5.87
CA ILE A 91 -4.61 3.84 -7.02
C ILE A 91 -5.88 3.71 -7.87
N LEU A 92 -6.30 2.50 -8.21
CA LEU A 92 -7.52 2.25 -8.99
C LEU A 92 -8.77 2.74 -8.27
N LYS A 93 -8.86 2.52 -6.96
CA LYS A 93 -9.94 3.06 -6.13
C LYS A 93 -9.94 4.58 -6.11
N GLN A 94 -8.78 5.20 -5.96
CA GLN A 94 -8.65 6.65 -6.01
C GLN A 94 -9.13 7.18 -7.36
N MET A 95 -8.70 6.57 -8.46
CA MET A 95 -9.16 6.92 -9.82
C MET A 95 -10.68 6.76 -9.98
N SER A 96 -11.25 5.67 -9.46
CA SER A 96 -12.68 5.39 -9.48
C SER A 96 -13.47 6.43 -8.67
N ASN A 97 -12.98 6.78 -7.47
CA ASN A 97 -13.59 7.81 -6.62
C ASN A 97 -13.59 9.17 -7.32
N GLY A 98 -12.49 9.54 -7.97
CA GLY A 98 -12.42 10.77 -8.76
C GLY A 98 -13.38 10.79 -9.95
N THR A 99 -13.58 9.65 -10.62
CA THR A 99 -14.51 9.54 -11.77
C THR A 99 -15.97 9.60 -11.32
N ASN A 100 -16.28 9.06 -10.14
CA ASN A 100 -17.63 8.97 -9.59
C ASN A 100 -17.97 10.10 -8.59
N ASN A 101 -17.17 11.18 -8.51
CA ASN A 101 -17.32 12.28 -7.55
C ASN A 101 -17.47 11.82 -6.08
N LYS A 102 -16.80 10.73 -5.72
CA LYS A 102 -16.74 10.22 -4.36
C LYS A 102 -15.53 10.80 -3.64
N CYS A 103 -15.69 11.00 -2.34
CA CYS A 103 -14.62 11.41 -1.46
C CYS A 103 -13.48 10.38 -1.48
N PHE A 104 -12.25 10.86 -1.63
CA PHE A 104 -11.06 10.00 -1.64
C PHE A 104 -10.72 9.38 -0.27
N ILE A 105 -11.36 9.85 0.81
CA ILE A 105 -11.11 9.40 2.18
C ILE A 105 -12.16 8.36 2.61
N CYS A 106 -13.45 8.71 2.50
CA CYS A 106 -14.55 7.89 3.03
C CYS A 106 -15.40 7.19 1.97
N GLU A 107 -15.08 7.35 0.68
CA GLU A 107 -15.80 6.75 -0.46
C GLU A 107 -17.29 7.19 -0.59
N LYS A 108 -17.74 8.18 0.21
CA LYS A 108 -19.10 8.75 0.13
C LYS A 108 -19.16 9.90 -0.87
N GLU A 109 -20.33 10.11 -1.45
CA GLU A 109 -20.60 11.22 -2.38
C GLU A 109 -21.00 12.51 -1.65
N GLY A 110 -21.03 13.63 -2.38
CA GLY A 110 -21.55 14.91 -1.89
C GLY A 110 -20.54 15.86 -1.23
N HIS A 111 -19.27 15.46 -1.10
CA HIS A 111 -18.20 16.32 -0.58
C HIS A 111 -16.83 15.98 -1.16
N PHE A 112 -15.89 16.91 -1.09
CA PHE A 112 -14.49 16.68 -1.44
C PHE A 112 -13.71 16.19 -0.22
N ALA A 113 -12.55 15.57 -0.46
CA ALA A 113 -11.68 15.08 0.62
C ALA A 113 -11.26 16.17 1.64
N LYS A 114 -11.26 17.45 1.23
CA LYS A 114 -11.01 18.58 2.14
C LYS A 114 -12.14 18.81 3.14
N ASP A 115 -13.36 18.48 2.75
CA ASP A 115 -14.59 18.73 3.51
C ASP A 115 -15.14 17.41 4.08
N CYS A 116 -14.27 16.42 4.26
CA CYS A 116 -14.64 15.10 4.75
C CYS A 116 -14.61 15.06 6.28
N ASP A 117 -15.75 14.78 6.90
CA ASP A 117 -15.86 14.62 8.35
C ASP A 117 -15.08 13.40 8.87
N ASP A 118 -14.94 12.36 8.03
CA ASP A 118 -14.13 11.17 8.32
C ASP A 118 -12.62 11.41 8.09
N SER A 119 -12.17 12.66 7.90
CA SER A 119 -10.74 12.99 7.72
C SER A 119 -9.94 12.82 9.01
N ASP A 120 -10.62 12.76 10.15
CA ASP A 120 -10.04 12.39 11.43
C ASP A 120 -10.02 10.87 11.61
N GLU A 121 -9.00 10.22 11.02
CA GLU A 121 -8.12 9.25 11.71
C GLU A 121 -7.22 8.45 10.73
N LYS A 122 -5.94 8.84 10.67
CA LYS A 122 -4.75 7.99 10.96
C LYS A 122 -3.42 8.70 10.67
N LYS A 123 -3.19 9.79 11.40
CA LYS A 123 -1.96 9.89 12.19
C LYS A 123 -2.43 10.15 13.60
N SER A 124 -2.66 9.10 14.38
CA SER A 124 -2.60 9.25 15.83
C SER A 124 -1.21 9.82 16.11
N ASP A 125 -1.13 11.12 16.35
CA ASP A 125 0.04 11.77 16.91
C ASP A 125 0.26 11.17 18.32
N LYS A 126 0.79 9.96 18.39
CA LYS A 126 1.39 9.39 19.61
C LYS A 126 2.59 10.24 20.10
N ASN A 127 2.92 11.31 19.39
CA ASN A 127 4.08 12.14 19.62
C ASN A 127 3.75 13.53 20.22
N ASN A 128 2.48 13.92 20.35
CA ASN A 128 2.14 15.21 20.97
C ASN A 128 1.95 15.16 22.49
N GLU A 129 2.19 14.01 23.10
CA GLU A 129 2.19 13.85 24.56
C GLU A 129 3.43 14.52 25.20
N LYS A 130 3.26 14.96 26.46
CA LYS A 130 4.35 15.52 27.26
C LYS A 130 5.44 14.46 27.40
N CYS A 131 6.67 14.80 27.05
CA CYS A 131 7.77 13.85 27.17
C CYS A 131 8.12 13.67 28.66
N ASN A 132 8.32 12.42 29.10
CA ASN A 132 8.65 12.07 30.48
C ASN A 132 10.07 11.48 30.59
N CYS A 133 10.98 12.02 29.79
CA CYS A 133 12.38 11.62 29.73
C CYS A 133 13.21 12.25 30.86
N PRO A 134 14.39 11.70 31.21
CA PRO A 134 15.24 12.30 32.24
C PRO A 134 15.69 13.73 31.89
N THR A 135 15.88 14.03 30.60
CA THR A 135 16.23 15.38 30.13
C THR A 135 15.07 16.37 30.22
N CYS A 136 13.85 15.88 30.39
CA CYS A 136 12.63 16.68 30.52
C CYS A 136 12.54 17.38 31.89
N TYR A 137 13.33 16.95 32.89
CA TYR A 137 13.47 17.62 34.19
C TYR A 137 14.25 18.94 34.09
N PHE A 138 15.23 19.00 33.18
CA PHE A 138 16.04 20.20 32.96
C PHE A 138 15.50 21.10 31.83
N SER A 139 14.84 20.53 30.82
CA SER A 139 14.24 21.29 29.72
C SER A 139 12.94 20.64 29.24
N PRO A 140 11.77 21.21 29.56
CA PRO A 140 10.48 20.65 29.17
C PRO A 140 10.29 20.62 27.65
N HIS A 141 9.98 19.45 27.09
CA HIS A 141 9.69 19.30 25.66
C HIS A 141 8.63 18.22 25.39
N ARG A 142 8.13 18.18 24.15
CA ARG A 142 7.16 17.17 23.69
C ARG A 142 7.88 15.97 23.08
N LYS A 143 7.24 14.79 23.04
CA LYS A 143 7.86 13.56 22.50
C LYS A 143 8.43 13.72 21.08
N ILE A 144 7.82 14.56 20.23
CA ILE A 144 8.33 14.92 18.87
C ILE A 144 9.74 15.51 18.91
N LYS A 145 10.05 16.34 19.91
CA LYS A 145 11.33 17.07 20.01
C LYS A 145 12.32 16.39 20.95
N CYS A 146 12.02 15.18 21.41
CA CYS A 146 12.91 14.44 22.29
C CYS A 146 14.03 13.80 21.47
N PHE A 147 15.26 14.24 21.70
CA PHE A 147 16.43 13.71 21.00
C PHE A 147 16.60 12.19 21.18
N LEU A 148 16.11 11.63 22.29
CA LEU A 148 16.12 10.18 22.56
C LEU A 148 15.08 9.40 21.73
N ASN A 149 14.00 10.05 21.28
CA ASN A 149 13.00 9.42 20.41
C ASN A 149 13.52 9.28 18.96
N ASN A 150 14.42 10.16 18.53
CA ASN A 150 15.05 10.08 17.22
C ASN A 150 16.11 8.98 17.11
N VAL A 151 16.44 8.27 18.19
CA VAL A 151 17.34 7.10 18.17
C VAL A 151 16.57 5.79 17.93
N ILE A 152 15.23 5.78 18.07
CA ILE A 152 14.39 4.58 17.95
C ILE A 152 13.81 4.39 16.52
N LEU A 153 14.13 5.29 15.57
CA LEU A 153 13.71 5.17 14.17
C LEU A 153 14.77 4.54 13.24
N CYS A 154 15.77 3.87 13.81
CA CYS A 154 16.76 3.13 13.04
C CYS A 154 16.58 1.62 13.30
N ASP A 155 15.94 0.98 12.32
CA ASP A 155 15.91 -0.46 12.00
C ASP A 155 15.41 -1.48 13.04
N GLU A 156 14.32 -2.14 12.63
CA GLU A 156 13.92 -3.47 13.05
C GLU A 156 14.99 -4.51 12.66
N SER A 157 16.03 -4.66 13.47
CA SER A 157 16.85 -5.88 13.44
C SER A 157 17.45 -6.20 14.80
N GLU A 158 16.97 -7.32 15.35
CA GLU A 158 17.58 -8.14 16.41
C GLU A 158 17.55 -7.60 17.85
N LYS A 159 16.54 -8.08 18.59
CA LYS A 159 16.51 -8.06 20.05
C LYS A 159 17.71 -8.86 20.60
N ASN A 160 18.64 -8.19 21.26
CA ASN A 160 19.46 -8.81 22.28
C ASN A 160 19.20 -8.12 23.62
N ASP A 161 18.42 -8.80 24.48
CA ASP A 161 18.15 -8.49 25.88
C ASP A 161 19.46 -8.56 26.69
N THR A 162 20.31 -7.54 26.55
CA THR A 162 21.49 -7.39 27.40
C THR A 162 21.23 -6.24 28.36
N ASN A 163 21.04 -6.58 29.64
CA ASN A 163 20.72 -5.64 30.70
C ASN A 163 21.98 -4.90 31.17
N PHE A 164 22.53 -4.05 30.29
CA PHE A 164 23.70 -3.22 30.58
C PHE A 164 23.30 -1.85 31.15
N CYS A 165 24.05 -1.40 32.15
CA CYS A 165 23.86 -0.11 32.78
C CYS A 165 24.31 1.01 31.84
N PHE A 166 23.37 1.83 31.34
CA PHE A 166 23.65 2.97 30.45
C PHE A 166 24.61 4.02 31.04
N ARG A 167 24.89 4.00 32.34
CA ARG A 167 25.84 4.91 32.98
C ARG A 167 27.29 4.41 32.90
N CYS A 168 27.52 3.10 32.97
CA CYS A 168 28.89 2.57 33.04
C CYS A 168 29.23 1.51 31.99
N GLY A 169 28.23 1.00 31.26
CA GLY A 169 28.35 -0.03 30.23
C GLY A 169 28.52 -1.46 30.76
N ARG A 170 28.38 -1.70 32.07
CA ARG A 170 28.46 -3.06 32.67
C ARG A 170 27.08 -3.67 32.84
N GLU A 171 26.99 -4.99 32.72
CA GLU A 171 25.76 -5.75 32.91
C GLU A 171 25.36 -5.93 34.38
N GLY A 172 24.09 -6.30 34.60
CA GLY A 172 23.60 -6.81 35.88
C GLY A 172 23.08 -5.77 36.87
N HIS A 173 22.96 -4.49 36.49
CA HIS A 173 22.37 -3.45 37.35
C HIS A 173 21.74 -2.29 36.57
N TYR A 174 20.79 -1.60 37.19
CA TYR A 174 20.19 -0.38 36.67
C TYR A 174 21.01 0.87 37.03
N VAL A 175 20.83 1.95 36.26
CA VAL A 175 21.52 3.24 36.47
C VAL A 175 21.32 3.77 37.90
N SER A 176 20.13 3.56 38.49
CA SER A 176 19.80 3.94 39.87
C SER A 176 20.68 3.28 40.93
N SER A 177 21.21 2.10 40.64
CA SER A 177 22.04 1.30 41.55
C SER A 177 23.49 1.18 41.05
N CYS A 178 23.89 2.07 40.13
CA CYS A 178 25.23 2.06 39.54
C CYS A 178 26.29 2.47 40.55
N TYR A 179 27.13 1.50 40.93
CA TYR A 179 28.25 1.66 41.86
C TYR A 179 29.56 2.06 41.17
N ALA A 180 29.62 2.05 39.84
CA ALA A 180 30.86 2.26 39.09
C ALA A 180 31.27 3.75 39.02
N SER A 181 32.54 4.03 39.34
CA SER A 181 33.17 5.36 39.23
C SER A 181 33.80 5.63 37.86
N LYS A 182 33.91 4.61 37.00
CA LYS A 182 34.46 4.69 35.65
C LYS A 182 33.66 3.84 34.66
N HIS A 183 33.56 4.29 33.41
CA HIS A 183 32.95 3.54 32.33
C HIS A 183 33.81 2.34 31.91
N ILE A 184 33.24 1.34 31.22
CA ILE A 184 34.00 0.23 30.61
C ILE A 184 35.11 0.69 29.64
N HIS A 185 35.01 1.91 29.12
CA HIS A 185 35.99 2.52 28.21
C HIS A 185 36.96 3.48 28.93
N GLY A 186 37.06 3.39 30.25
CA GLY A 186 38.12 4.04 31.03
C GLY A 186 37.89 5.50 31.44
N HIS A 187 36.85 6.17 30.93
CA HIS A 187 36.55 7.55 31.34
C HIS A 187 35.89 7.61 32.73
N SER A 188 36.27 8.64 33.50
CA SER A 188 35.72 8.89 34.84
C SER A 188 34.28 9.37 34.77
N LEU A 189 33.39 8.71 35.53
CA LEU A 189 31.99 9.08 35.63
C LEU A 189 31.81 10.13 36.73
N LYS A 190 31.09 11.22 36.42
CA LYS A 190 30.73 12.20 37.44
C LYS A 190 29.78 11.56 38.45
N LYS A 191 29.98 11.85 39.74
CA LYS A 191 29.15 11.34 40.83
C LYS A 191 27.69 11.74 40.64
#